data_AF-A0A161Z6F4-F1
#
_entry.id   AF-A0A161Z6F4-F1
#
_cell.length_a   1.000
_cell.length_b   1.000
_cell.length_c   1.000
_cell.angle_alpha   90.00
_cell.angle_beta   90.00
_cell.angle_gamma   90.00
#
_symmetry.space_group_name_H-M   'P 1'
#
loop_
_entity.id
_entity.type
_entity.pdbx_description
1 polymer ?
#
loop_
_entity_poly.entity_id
_entity_poly.type
_entity_poly.pdbx_seq_one_letter_code
_entity_poly.pdbx_strand_id
1 'polypeptide(L)'
;MPAIEGTHQQWVDRGERWYATSTLTPKVRGIFRGAMAKAGRWLVAEHPETTEPGQWTRQTGAAWVGAMDRLNVGDYVQRTVGLSKRSGKPLSPRTKACYPIATRTVFRDMQEWEWIPCPAAGQSSPLLFTQYFTTIRCNE
;
A
#
# COMPACT_ATOMS: atom_id res chain seq x y z
N MET A 1 -17.39 -1.98 -3.72
CA MET A 1 -16.30 -1.86 -2.72
C MET A 1 -16.59 -0.62 -1.88
N PRO A 2 -16.38 -0.63 -0.55
CA PRO A 2 -16.64 0.55 0.29
C PRO A 2 -15.63 1.66 -0.02
N ALA A 3 -16.07 2.92 0.06
CA ALA A 3 -15.19 4.09 -0.09
C ALA A 3 -14.04 4.03 0.92
N ILE A 4 -12.85 4.49 0.52
CA ILE A 4 -11.71 4.63 1.42
C ILE A 4 -11.90 5.91 2.24
N GLU A 5 -12.01 5.76 3.56
CA GLU A 5 -12.16 6.88 4.49
C GLU A 5 -10.95 7.01 5.43
N GLY A 6 -10.80 8.20 6.03
CA GLY A 6 -9.76 8.51 7.02
C GLY A 6 -8.38 8.78 6.42
N THR A 7 -8.30 9.17 5.15
CA THR A 7 -7.05 9.55 4.49
C THR A 7 -7.25 10.75 3.57
N HIS A 8 -6.17 11.33 3.05
CA HIS A 8 -6.23 12.45 2.12
C HIS A 8 -6.89 12.06 0.80
N GLN A 9 -7.71 12.95 0.23
CA GLN A 9 -8.44 12.68 -1.02
C GLN A 9 -7.50 12.29 -2.17
N GLN A 10 -6.36 12.98 -2.31
CA GLN A 10 -5.37 12.65 -3.33
C GLN A 10 -4.85 11.21 -3.21
N TRP A 11 -4.67 10.71 -1.98
CA TRP A 11 -4.29 9.32 -1.74
C TRP A 11 -5.37 8.33 -2.19
N VAL A 12 -6.65 8.65 -1.89
CA VAL A 12 -7.80 7.87 -2.33
C VAL A 12 -7.83 7.79 -3.86
N ASP A 13 -7.76 8.94 -4.54
CA ASP A 13 -7.85 9.03 -5.99
C ASP A 13 -6.76 8.21 -6.68
N ARG A 14 -5.52 8.26 -6.16
CA ARG A 14 -4.40 7.45 -6.66
C ARG A 14 -4.63 5.95 -6.43
N GLY A 15 -5.14 5.57 -5.26
CA GLY A 15 -5.48 4.18 -4.94
C GLY A 15 -6.59 3.61 -5.83
N GLU A 16 -7.65 4.38 -6.08
CA GLU A 16 -8.74 3.97 -6.96
C GLU A 16 -8.32 3.92 -8.43
N ARG A 17 -7.53 4.91 -8.88
CA ARG A 17 -6.95 4.89 -10.23
C ARG A 17 -6.11 3.63 -10.43
N TRP A 18 -5.24 3.29 -9.47
CA TRP A 18 -4.47 2.03 -9.53
C TRP A 18 -5.37 0.80 -9.57
N TYR A 19 -6.42 0.75 -8.74
CA TYR A 19 -7.37 -0.37 -8.71
C TYR A 19 -8.09 -0.57 -10.05
N ALA A 20 -8.43 0.51 -10.74
CA ALA A 20 -9.07 0.47 -12.05
C ALA A 20 -8.10 0.07 -13.18
N THR A 21 -6.82 0.43 -13.09
CA THR A 21 -5.82 0.17 -14.13
C THR A 21 -5.15 -1.20 -14.00
N SER A 22 -4.93 -1.70 -12.79
CA SER A 22 -4.17 -2.94 -12.55
C SER A 22 -4.83 -4.18 -13.22
N THR A 23 -4.01 -5.01 -13.86
CA THR A 23 -4.42 -6.29 -14.48
C THR A 23 -4.44 -7.46 -13.50
N LEU A 24 -4.04 -7.25 -12.24
CA LEU A 24 -4.15 -8.27 -11.18
C LEU A 24 -5.60 -8.76 -11.01
N THR A 25 -5.75 -9.96 -10.47
CA THR A 25 -7.07 -10.54 -10.20
C THR A 25 -7.89 -9.65 -9.27
N PRO A 26 -9.24 -9.63 -9.37
CA PRO A 26 -10.09 -8.79 -8.53
C PRO A 26 -9.84 -8.96 -7.03
N LYS A 27 -9.54 -10.20 -6.60
CA LYS A 27 -9.19 -10.54 -5.22
C LYS A 27 -7.90 -9.84 -4.77
N VAL A 28 -6.83 -9.94 -5.56
CA VAL A 28 -5.53 -9.34 -5.23
C VAL A 28 -5.63 -7.81 -5.25
N ARG A 29 -6.31 -7.23 -6.25
CA ARG A 29 -6.58 -5.79 -6.28
C ARG A 29 -7.32 -5.31 -5.03
N GLY A 30 -8.30 -6.07 -4.57
CA GLY A 30 -9.04 -5.76 -3.34
C GLY A 30 -8.15 -5.74 -2.09
N ILE A 31 -7.26 -6.73 -1.97
CA ILE A 31 -6.30 -6.81 -0.86
C ILE A 31 -5.35 -5.60 -0.91
N PHE A 32 -4.81 -5.27 -2.08
CA PHE A 32 -3.83 -4.19 -2.22
C PHE A 32 -4.47 -2.81 -2.04
N ARG A 33 -5.70 -2.61 -2.54
CA ARG A 33 -6.50 -1.42 -2.23
C ARG A 33 -6.76 -1.29 -0.72
N GLY A 34 -7.01 -2.39 -0.02
CA GLY A 34 -7.13 -2.42 1.44
C GLY A 34 -5.83 -2.01 2.15
N ALA A 35 -4.68 -2.45 1.64
CA ALA A 35 -3.38 -2.03 2.13
C ALA A 35 -3.13 -0.53 1.90
N MET A 36 -3.49 0.00 0.71
CA MET A 36 -3.41 1.43 0.42
C MET A 36 -4.29 2.25 1.37
N ALA A 37 -5.52 1.80 1.64
CA ALA A 37 -6.39 2.45 2.62
C ALA A 37 -5.77 2.48 4.03
N LYS A 38 -5.11 1.40 4.45
CA LYS A 38 -4.43 1.32 5.74
C LYS A 38 -3.20 2.24 5.80
N ALA A 39 -2.38 2.23 4.75
CA ALA A 39 -1.23 3.12 4.63
C ALA A 39 -1.65 4.59 4.67
N GLY A 40 -2.72 4.95 3.95
CA GLY A 40 -3.27 6.30 3.97
C GLY A 40 -3.73 6.77 5.36
N ARG A 41 -4.35 5.88 6.16
CA ARG A 41 -4.74 6.20 7.55
C ARG A 41 -3.54 6.31 8.49
N TRP A 42 -2.52 5.49 8.27
CA TRP A 42 -1.27 5.58 9.02
C TRP A 42 -0.52 6.88 8.73
N LEU A 43 -0.49 7.34 7.46
CA LEU A 43 0.11 8.63 7.12
C LEU A 43 -0.60 9.78 7.82
N VAL A 44 -1.93 9.81 7.85
CA VAL A 44 -2.67 10.85 8.58
C VAL A 44 -2.28 10.90 10.06
N ALA A 45 -1.98 9.75 10.67
CA ALA A 45 -1.64 9.67 12.09
C ALA A 45 -0.18 10.06 12.39
N GLU A 46 0.77 9.62 11.55
CA GLU A 46 2.21 9.67 11.87
C GLU A 46 3.02 10.59 10.94
N HIS A 47 2.50 10.89 9.74
CA HIS A 47 3.15 11.68 8.68
C HIS A 47 2.13 12.54 7.92
N PRO A 48 1.37 13.43 8.60
CA PRO A 48 0.25 14.16 8.00
C PRO A 48 0.66 15.09 6.83
N GLU A 49 1.94 15.43 6.72
CA GLU A 49 2.52 16.16 5.59
C GLU A 49 2.57 15.32 4.29
N THR A 50 2.51 14.00 4.40
CA THR A 50 2.58 13.07 3.27
C THR A 50 1.15 12.71 2.82
N THR A 51 0.67 13.45 1.82
CA THR A 51 -0.72 13.40 1.34
C THR A 51 -0.92 12.56 0.09
N GLU A 52 0.15 12.26 -0.66
CA GLU A 52 0.10 11.43 -1.86
C GLU A 52 1.30 10.46 -1.99
N PRO A 53 1.18 9.37 -2.77
CA PRO A 53 2.24 8.35 -2.90
C PRO A 53 3.58 8.90 -3.43
N GLY A 54 3.57 9.95 -4.25
CA GLY A 54 4.80 10.54 -4.80
C GLY A 54 5.69 11.24 -3.77
N GLN A 55 5.15 11.55 -2.58
CA GLN A 55 5.88 12.20 -1.49
C GLN A 55 6.61 11.19 -0.58
N TRP A 56 6.40 9.89 -0.78
CA TRP A 56 7.04 8.87 0.04
C TRP A 56 8.54 8.82 -0.20
N THR A 57 9.28 8.99 0.88
CA THR A 57 10.73 8.82 0.89
C THR A 57 11.11 7.41 1.33
N ARG A 58 12.40 7.06 1.20
CA ARG A 58 12.95 5.84 1.82
C ARG A 58 12.71 5.80 3.33
N GLN A 59 12.76 6.94 4.00
CA GLN A 59 12.52 7.06 5.45
C GLN A 59 11.06 6.74 5.78
N THR A 60 10.10 7.32 5.06
CA THR A 60 8.67 7.01 5.22
C THR A 60 8.40 5.53 4.96
N GLY A 61 9.04 4.94 3.95
CA GLY A 61 8.96 3.50 3.67
C GLY A 61 9.49 2.62 4.81
N ALA A 62 10.62 2.98 5.41
CA ALA A 62 11.16 2.26 6.57
C ALA A 62 10.26 2.40 7.80
N ALA A 63 9.72 3.60 8.04
CA ALA A 63 8.76 3.85 9.12
C ALA A 63 7.49 3.03 8.94
N TRP A 64 6.97 2.93 7.71
CA TRP A 64 5.82 2.09 7.37
C TRP A 64 6.07 0.61 7.70
N VAL A 65 7.20 0.05 7.28
CA VAL A 65 7.56 -1.35 7.57
C VAL A 65 7.63 -1.58 9.08
N GLY A 66 8.25 -0.67 9.83
CA GLY A 66 8.30 -0.74 11.29
C GLY A 66 6.93 -0.62 11.95
N ALA A 67 6.03 0.21 11.42
CA ALA A 67 4.66 0.33 11.90
C ALA A 67 3.87 -0.98 11.65
N MET A 68 4.07 -1.62 10.50
CA MET A 68 3.42 -2.90 10.19
C MET A 68 3.87 -4.04 11.10
N ASP A 69 5.13 -4.02 11.54
CA ASP A 69 5.64 -5.00 12.51
C ASP A 69 4.95 -4.86 13.88
N ARG A 70 4.62 -3.64 14.30
CA ARG A 70 3.97 -3.36 15.59
C ARG A 70 2.43 -3.44 15.56
N LEU A 71 1.83 -3.74 14.41
CA LEU A 71 0.37 -3.71 14.24
C LEU A 71 -0.39 -4.72 15.13
N ASN A 72 -1.45 -4.20 15.74
CA ASN A 72 -2.52 -4.95 16.34
C ASN A 72 -3.79 -4.95 15.46
N VAL A 73 -4.70 -5.87 15.74
CA VAL A 73 -6.04 -5.90 15.15
C VAL A 73 -6.78 -4.63 15.56
N GLY A 74 -7.33 -3.91 14.58
CA GLY A 74 -8.07 -2.67 14.79
C GLY A 74 -7.27 -1.40 14.47
N ASP A 75 -5.95 -1.49 14.38
CA ASP A 75 -5.12 -0.32 14.05
C ASP A 75 -5.32 0.10 12.58
N TYR A 76 -5.50 1.39 12.33
CA TYR A 76 -5.63 1.98 10.99
C TYR A 76 -6.65 1.26 10.09
N VAL A 77 -7.79 0.81 10.65
CA VAL A 77 -8.91 0.25 9.87
C VAL A 77 -10.13 1.17 9.90
N GLN A 78 -10.91 1.15 8.83
CA GLN A 78 -12.14 1.97 8.72
C GLN A 78 -13.32 1.38 9.49
N ARG A 79 -13.43 0.05 9.57
CA ARG A 79 -14.53 -0.63 10.27
C ARG A 79 -14.00 -1.50 11.39
N THR A 80 -14.47 -1.24 12.60
CA THR A 80 -14.13 -1.99 13.83
C THR A 80 -15.24 -2.94 14.28
N VAL A 81 -16.43 -2.85 13.67
CA VAL A 81 -17.57 -3.75 13.92
C VAL A 81 -17.14 -5.21 13.68
N GLY A 82 -17.34 -6.06 14.69
CA GLY A 82 -16.95 -7.49 14.64
C GLY A 82 -15.47 -7.77 14.98
N LEU A 83 -14.62 -6.74 15.13
CA LEU A 83 -13.22 -6.91 15.56
C LEU A 83 -13.06 -6.93 17.09
N SER A 84 -14.09 -6.57 17.86
CA SER A 84 -14.02 -6.35 19.32
C SER A 84 -13.33 -7.49 20.09
N LYS A 85 -13.62 -8.76 19.77
CA LYS A 85 -13.02 -9.94 20.44
C LYS A 85 -11.52 -10.11 20.18
N ARG A 86 -11.00 -9.51 19.11
CA ARG A 86 -9.60 -9.63 18.68
C ARG A 86 -8.83 -8.32 18.72
N SER A 87 -9.53 -7.20 18.89
CA SER A 87 -8.95 -5.86 18.93
C SER A 87 -7.79 -5.79 19.94
N GLY A 88 -6.71 -5.13 19.56
CA GLY A 88 -5.50 -5.01 20.39
C GLY A 88 -4.60 -6.25 20.41
N LYS A 89 -5.00 -7.39 19.83
CA LYS A 89 -4.09 -8.54 19.67
C LYS A 89 -3.17 -8.33 18.48
N PRO A 90 -1.91 -8.81 18.53
CA PRO A 90 -1.01 -8.75 17.39
C PRO A 90 -1.61 -9.40 16.14
N LEU A 91 -1.43 -8.77 14.99
CA LEU A 91 -1.72 -9.42 13.71
C LEU A 91 -0.79 -10.63 13.50
N SER A 92 -1.27 -11.63 12.77
CA SER A 92 -0.41 -12.76 12.40
C SER A 92 0.75 -12.30 11.50
N PRO A 93 1.94 -12.92 11.59
CA PRO A 93 3.10 -12.53 10.78
C PRO A 93 2.80 -12.51 9.28
N ARG A 94 2.03 -13.51 8.79
CA ARG A 94 1.58 -13.58 7.39
C ARG A 94 0.76 -12.36 6.98
N THR A 95 -0.14 -11.89 7.86
CA THR A 95 -0.96 -10.70 7.58
C THR A 95 -0.10 -9.44 7.55
N LYS A 96 0.83 -9.30 8.51
CA LYS A 96 1.75 -8.16 8.59
C LYS A 96 2.61 -8.06 7.31
N ALA A 97 3.17 -9.17 6.86
CA ALA A 97 4.00 -9.21 5.65
C ALA A 97 3.26 -8.82 4.36
N CYS A 98 1.94 -9.02 4.31
CA CYS A 98 1.14 -8.69 3.13
C CYS A 98 1.08 -7.17 2.87
N TYR A 99 1.06 -6.33 3.92
CA TYR A 99 0.93 -4.89 3.75
C TYR A 99 2.14 -4.25 3.06
N PRO A 100 3.40 -4.47 3.50
CA PRO A 100 4.57 -3.95 2.78
C PRO A 100 4.69 -4.47 1.34
N ILE A 101 4.35 -5.75 1.09
CA ILE A 101 4.37 -6.34 -0.26
C ILE A 101 3.36 -5.63 -1.17
N ALA A 102 2.13 -5.46 -0.68
CA ALA A 102 1.07 -4.77 -1.41
C ALA A 102 1.46 -3.32 -1.71
N THR A 103 1.87 -2.55 -0.70
CA THR A 103 2.27 -1.14 -0.87
C THR A 103 3.42 -1.01 -1.86
N ARG A 104 4.45 -1.85 -1.75
CA ARG A 104 5.59 -1.85 -2.68
C ARG A 104 5.16 -2.13 -4.12
N THR A 105 4.22 -3.05 -4.31
CA THR A 105 3.75 -3.41 -5.65
C THR A 105 2.98 -2.26 -6.28
N VAL A 106 2.04 -1.67 -5.53
CA VAL A 106 1.29 -0.49 -6.00
C VAL A 106 2.23 0.66 -6.38
N PHE A 107 3.24 0.92 -5.56
CA PHE A 107 4.20 2.00 -5.80
C PHE A 107 5.06 1.77 -7.03
N ARG A 108 5.49 0.51 -7.23
CA ARG A 108 6.23 0.10 -8.42
C ARG A 108 5.36 0.30 -9.67
N ASP A 109 4.12 -0.16 -9.65
CA ASP A 109 3.19 0.04 -10.78
C ASP A 109 2.98 1.54 -11.07
N MET A 110 2.82 2.37 -10.03
CA MET A 110 2.70 3.83 -10.19
C MET A 110 3.95 4.48 -10.80
N GLN A 111 5.15 3.95 -10.51
CA GLN A 111 6.40 4.41 -11.11
C GLN A 111 6.54 3.95 -12.56
N GLU A 112 6.20 2.68 -12.84
CA GLU A 112 6.19 2.11 -14.20
C GLU A 112 5.22 2.84 -15.13
N TRP A 113 4.07 3.28 -14.58
CA TRP A 113 3.11 4.08 -15.32
C TRP A 113 3.40 5.58 -15.28
N GLU A 114 4.54 5.98 -14.71
CA GLU A 114 5.04 7.36 -14.64
C GLU A 114 4.08 8.32 -13.91
N TRP A 115 3.24 7.81 -13.01
CA TRP A 115 2.31 8.62 -12.22
C TRP A 115 2.98 9.32 -11.04
N ILE A 116 4.09 8.75 -10.57
CA ILE A 116 4.95 9.29 -9.51
C ILE A 116 6.40 9.17 -9.96
N PRO A 117 7.30 10.05 -9.51
CA PRO A 117 8.71 9.96 -9.86
C PRO A 117 9.33 8.67 -9.32
N CYS A 118 10.17 8.04 -10.12
CA CYS A 118 11.17 7.12 -9.57
C CYS A 118 12.15 7.99 -8.75
N PRO A 119 12.40 7.69 -7.46
CA PRO A 119 13.38 8.44 -6.68
C PRO A 119 14.69 8.40 -7.45
N ALA A 120 15.13 9.57 -7.94
CA ALA A 120 16.19 9.68 -8.94
C ALA A 120 17.37 8.78 -8.57
N ALA A 121 17.54 7.69 -9.31
CA ALA A 121 18.78 6.96 -9.33
C ALA A 121 19.79 7.92 -9.94
N GLY A 122 20.67 8.48 -9.12
CA GLY A 122 21.98 8.85 -9.64
C GLY A 122 22.53 7.60 -10.31
N GLN A 123 22.56 7.64 -11.65
CA GLN A 123 23.15 6.65 -12.58
C GLN A 123 22.25 5.46 -12.97
N SER A 124 22.16 5.25 -14.30
CA SER A 124 21.67 4.10 -15.08
C SER A 124 20.16 3.93 -15.40
N SER A 125 19.80 4.56 -16.53
CA SER A 125 18.94 4.16 -17.67
C SER A 125 17.55 3.46 -17.48
N PRO A 126 16.49 3.95 -18.16
CA PRO A 126 15.09 3.51 -18.01
C PRO A 126 14.65 2.29 -18.85
N LEU A 127 15.56 1.46 -19.37
CA LEU A 127 15.20 0.44 -20.37
C LEU A 127 15.41 -1.02 -19.91
N LEU A 128 14.84 -1.44 -18.77
CA LEU A 128 14.75 -2.88 -18.41
C LEU A 128 13.51 -3.26 -17.57
N PHE A 129 12.45 -2.44 -17.49
CA PHE A 129 11.32 -2.80 -16.63
C PHE A 129 10.32 -3.78 -17.26
N THR A 130 10.36 -3.97 -18.58
CA THR A 130 9.42 -4.82 -19.33
C THR A 130 9.69 -6.34 -19.23
N GLN A 131 10.67 -6.81 -18.45
CA GLN A 131 11.03 -8.24 -18.42
C GLN A 131 10.75 -9.00 -17.12
N TYR A 132 10.12 -8.40 -16.11
CA TYR A 132 9.82 -9.07 -14.83
C TYR A 132 8.32 -9.29 -14.57
N PHE A 133 7.49 -9.31 -15.61
CA PHE A 133 6.07 -9.65 -15.49
C PHE A 133 5.76 -11.16 -15.46
N THR A 134 6.75 -12.00 -15.16
CA THR A 134 6.53 -13.45 -15.03
C THR A 134 6.81 -13.93 -13.61
N THR A 135 5.76 -14.49 -13.01
CA THR A 135 5.78 -15.46 -11.91
C THR A 135 5.71 -14.90 -10.49
N ILE A 136 4.56 -14.34 -10.12
CA ILE A 136 3.95 -14.70 -8.82
C ILE A 136 2.50 -15.12 -9.10
N ARG A 137 2.34 -16.40 -9.47
CA ARG A 137 1.13 -17.14 -9.11
C ARG A 137 1.00 -17.03 -7.59
N CYS A 138 0.02 -16.28 -7.10
CA CYS A 138 -0.58 -16.68 -5.83
C CYS A 138 -1.32 -17.99 -6.13
N ASN A 139 -0.75 -19.07 -5.61
CA ASN A 139 -1.10 -20.46 -5.80
C ASN A 139 -2.59 -20.77 -5.54
N GLU A 140 -3.03 -21.85 -6.19
CA GLU A 140 -4.13 -22.75 -5.82
C GLU A 140 -4.17 -23.03 -4.31
#